data_AF-A0A1H0WP67-F1
#
_entry.id   AF-A0A1H0WP67-F1
#
_cell.length_a   1.000
_cell.length_b   1.000
_cell.length_c   1.000
_cell.angle_alpha   90.00
_cell.angle_beta   90.00
_cell.angle_gamma   90.00
#
_symmetry.space_group_name_H-M   'P 1'
#
loop_
_entity.id
_entity.type
_entity.pdbx_description
1 polymer ?
#
loop_
_entity_poly.entity_id
_entity_poly.type
_entity_poly.pdbx_seq_one_letter_code
_entity_poly.pdbx_strand_id
1 'polypeptide(L)'
;MTASDPTVTDDESDLTWPVREGAVHEPRRAVWALVEVVAAALLLWLAVWLWGEGVDTVGGVRDRPDLTIERYQGGWIGASVAVATLALILVLDALRQLILAVRSRSK
;
A
#
# COMPACT_ATOMS: atom_id res chain seq x y z
N MET A 1 -3.92 -56.87 41.70
CA MET A 1 -3.77 -56.54 40.27
C MET A 1 -4.07 -55.06 40.10
N THR A 2 -3.03 -54.23 40.24
CA THR A 2 -3.08 -52.78 39.98
C THR A 2 -2.55 -52.58 38.57
N ALA A 3 -3.40 -52.11 37.67
CA ALA A 3 -2.99 -51.76 36.31
C ALA A 3 -2.14 -50.49 36.38
N SER A 4 -0.86 -50.59 36.03
CA SER A 4 0.00 -49.44 35.80
C SER A 4 -0.34 -48.83 34.44
N ASP A 5 -0.76 -47.57 34.51
CA ASP A 5 -1.07 -46.65 33.42
C ASP A 5 0.12 -46.54 32.45
N PRO A 6 -0.07 -46.70 31.12
CA PRO A 6 1.02 -46.60 30.17
C PRO A 6 1.58 -45.19 30.19
N THR A 7 2.88 -45.11 30.48
CA THR A 7 3.78 -43.97 30.30
C THR A 7 3.33 -43.07 29.15
N VAL A 8 2.67 -41.96 29.50
CA VAL A 8 2.62 -40.76 28.67
C VAL A 8 4.08 -40.35 28.50
N THR A 9 4.64 -40.65 27.35
CA THR A 9 5.93 -40.10 26.93
C THR A 9 5.70 -38.61 26.75
N ASP A 10 6.26 -37.81 27.67
CA ASP A 10 6.33 -36.35 27.58
C ASP A 10 7.13 -35.95 26.33
N ASP A 11 6.48 -36.01 25.17
CA ASP A 11 6.95 -35.46 23.90
C ASP A 11 6.64 -33.94 23.86
N GLU A 12 6.83 -33.27 25.00
CA GLU A 12 6.62 -31.82 25.16
C GLU A 12 7.85 -31.02 24.71
N SER A 13 8.96 -31.72 24.42
CA SER A 13 10.21 -31.12 23.93
C SER A 13 10.15 -30.66 22.47
N ASP A 14 9.15 -31.10 21.70
CA ASP A 14 8.97 -30.74 20.28
C ASP A 14 8.12 -29.47 20.06
N LEU A 15 7.68 -28.82 21.14
CA LEU A 15 6.99 -27.51 21.12
C LEU A 15 7.95 -26.32 21.29
N THR A 16 9.22 -26.48 20.93
CA THR A 16 10.15 -25.35 20.83
C THR A 16 9.81 -24.52 19.60
N TRP A 17 8.79 -23.66 19.73
CA TRP A 17 8.50 -22.63 18.75
C TRP A 17 9.77 -21.83 18.50
N PRO A 18 10.20 -21.61 17.24
CA PRO A 18 11.41 -20.84 16.97
C PRO A 18 11.24 -19.44 17.57
N VAL A 19 11.98 -19.17 18.64
CA VAL A 19 12.14 -17.83 19.20
C VAL A 19 12.75 -17.02 18.08
N ARG A 20 11.96 -16.12 17.47
CA ARG A 20 12.49 -15.18 16.48
C ARG A 20 13.53 -14.34 17.18
N GLU A 21 14.80 -14.69 17.01
CA GLU A 21 15.93 -13.90 17.44
C GLU A 21 15.73 -12.47 16.90
N GLY A 22 15.81 -11.50 17.79
CA GLY A 22 15.45 -10.10 17.51
C GLY A 22 16.18 -9.63 16.26
N ALA A 23 15.40 -9.32 15.21
CA ALA A 23 15.94 -8.92 13.92
C ALA A 23 16.84 -7.69 14.09
N VAL A 24 18.13 -7.92 13.90
CA VAL A 24 19.16 -6.88 13.79
C VAL A 24 18.71 -5.89 12.71
N HIS A 25 18.86 -4.59 12.97
CA HIS A 25 18.53 -3.51 12.03
C HIS A 25 18.82 -3.90 10.58
N GLU A 26 17.79 -4.06 9.74
CA GLU A 26 17.93 -4.38 8.32
C GLU A 26 17.90 -3.09 7.48
N PRO A 27 19.05 -2.45 7.17
CA PRO A 27 19.09 -1.20 6.41
C PRO A 27 18.49 -1.35 5.00
N ARG A 28 18.47 -2.58 4.45
CA ARG A 28 17.84 -2.86 3.15
C ARG A 28 16.34 -2.54 3.15
N ARG A 29 15.64 -2.68 4.28
CA ARG A 29 14.20 -2.37 4.36
C ARG A 29 13.91 -0.88 4.31
N ALA A 30 14.79 -0.04 4.86
CA ALA A 30 14.64 1.41 4.79
C ALA A 30 14.75 1.94 3.35
N VAL A 31 15.60 1.32 2.52
CA VAL A 31 15.72 1.66 1.10
C VAL A 31 14.42 1.35 0.35
N TRP A 32 13.81 0.18 0.61
CA TRP A 32 12.54 -0.18 0.00
C TRP A 32 11.40 0.76 0.40
N ALA A 33 11.30 1.13 1.67
CA ALA A 33 10.32 2.10 2.13
C ALA A 33 10.47 3.46 1.41
N LEU A 34 11.71 3.93 1.22
CA LEU A 34 11.97 5.17 0.46
C LEU A 34 11.54 5.02 -1.01
N VAL A 35 11.87 3.89 -1.64
CA VAL A 35 11.48 3.60 -3.03
C VAL A 35 9.96 3.58 -3.18
N GLU A 36 9.23 2.97 -2.25
CA GLU A 36 7.77 2.95 -2.25
C GLU A 36 7.16 4.34 -2.12
N VAL A 37 7.72 5.19 -1.25
CA VAL A 37 7.27 6.57 -1.11
C VAL A 37 7.48 7.36 -2.41
N VAL A 38 8.64 7.20 -3.05
CA VAL A 38 8.91 7.84 -4.34
C VAL A 38 7.97 7.33 -5.43
N ALA A 39 7.74 6.01 -5.50
CA ALA A 39 6.82 5.41 -6.44
C ALA A 39 5.38 5.91 -6.24
N ALA A 40 4.91 6.00 -4.99
CA ALA A 40 3.60 6.56 -4.66
C ALA A 40 3.46 8.02 -5.10
N ALA A 41 4.50 8.84 -4.88
CA ALA A 41 4.51 10.24 -5.32
C ALA A 41 4.43 10.37 -6.85
N LEU A 42 5.18 9.53 -7.58
CA LEU A 42 5.13 9.49 -9.05
C LEU A 42 3.76 9.04 -9.57
N LEU A 43 3.12 8.06 -8.93
CA LEU A 43 1.77 7.64 -9.30
C LEU A 43 0.73 8.72 -9.02
N LEU A 44 0.82 9.44 -7.90
CA LEU A 44 -0.07 10.57 -7.62
C LEU A 44 0.08 11.68 -8.67
N TRP A 45 1.32 12.03 -9.02
CA TRP A 45 1.59 12.98 -10.09
C TRP A 45 1.00 12.52 -11.42
N LEU A 46 1.20 11.25 -11.78
CA LEU A 46 0.64 10.67 -13.00
C LEU A 46 -0.90 10.67 -12.99
N ALA A 47 -1.53 10.38 -11.86
CA ALA A 47 -2.99 10.43 -11.73
C ALA A 47 -3.53 11.84 -11.99
N VAL A 48 -2.89 12.87 -11.40
CA VAL A 48 -3.28 14.27 -11.65
C VAL A 48 -3.09 14.65 -13.12
N TRP A 49 -2.00 14.19 -13.74
CA TRP A 49 -1.76 14.42 -15.17
C TRP A 49 -2.83 13.76 -16.05
N LEU A 50 -3.16 12.49 -15.77
CA LEU A 50 -4.22 11.75 -16.49
C LEU A 50 -5.59 12.40 -16.32
N TRP A 51 -5.87 12.96 -15.15
CA TRP A 51 -7.10 13.71 -14.92
C TRP A 51 -7.18 14.94 -15.82
N GLY A 52 -6.09 15.71 -15.90
CA GLY A 52 -6.02 16.90 -16.77
C GLY A 52 -6.26 16.58 -18.25
N GLU A 53 -5.69 15.48 -18.74
CA GLU A 53 -5.90 15.00 -20.11
C GLU A 53 -7.35 14.49 -20.34
N GLY A 54 -8.05 14.14 -19.27
CA GLY A 54 -9.41 13.64 -19.31
C GLY A 54 -10.50 14.70 -19.32
N VAL A 55 -10.16 15.98 -19.19
CA VAL A 55 -11.13 17.08 -19.13
C VAL A 55 -10.92 18.03 -20.31
N ASP A 56 -11.82 17.95 -21.28
CA ASP A 56 -11.81 18.83 -22.45
C ASP A 56 -12.86 19.95 -22.28
N THR A 57 -12.47 21.21 -22.48
CA THR A 57 -13.42 22.31 -22.59
C THR A 57 -13.97 22.36 -24.01
N VAL A 58 -15.19 21.85 -24.19
CA VAL A 58 -15.94 22.01 -25.44
C VAL A 58 -16.61 23.38 -25.33
N GLY A 59 -16.04 24.39 -26.00
CA GLY A 59 -16.37 25.81 -25.81
C GLY A 59 -17.86 26.19 -25.89
N GLY A 60 -18.12 27.49 -25.66
CA GLY A 60 -19.46 28.04 -25.44
C GLY A 60 -20.52 27.60 -26.45
N VAL A 61 -21.70 27.26 -25.92
CA VAL A 61 -22.89 26.97 -26.74
C VAL A 61 -23.21 28.22 -27.59
N ARG A 62 -23.50 28.03 -28.88
CA ARG A 62 -23.69 29.12 -29.86
C ARG A 62 -24.68 30.21 -29.39
N ASP A 63 -25.68 29.84 -28.60
CA ASP A 63 -26.72 30.75 -28.07
C ASP A 63 -26.53 31.12 -26.58
N ARG A 64 -25.49 30.60 -25.93
CA ARG A 64 -25.14 30.80 -24.51
C ARG A 64 -23.61 30.84 -24.37
N PRO A 65 -22.95 31.95 -24.76
CA PRO A 65 -21.50 32.09 -24.63
C PRO A 65 -21.02 32.13 -23.18
N ASP A 66 -21.94 32.31 -22.23
CA ASP A 66 -21.73 32.20 -20.77
C ASP A 66 -21.59 30.76 -20.29
N LEU A 67 -22.02 29.77 -21.08
CA LEU A 67 -22.05 28.37 -20.67
C LEU A 67 -20.83 27.61 -21.17
N THR A 68 -19.93 27.27 -20.25
CA THR A 68 -18.77 26.41 -20.52
C THR A 68 -19.18 24.95 -20.32
N ILE A 69 -19.02 24.11 -21.35
CA ILE A 69 -19.29 22.67 -21.25
C ILE A 69 -17.97 21.92 -21.13
N GLU A 70 -17.80 21.20 -20.02
CA GLU A 70 -16.70 20.25 -19.87
C GLU A 70 -17.13 18.88 -20.37
N ARG A 71 -16.28 18.26 -21.19
CA ARG A 71 -16.42 16.88 -21.62
C ARG A 71 -15.39 16.04 -20.89
N TYR A 72 -15.88 15.06 -20.15
CA TYR A 72 -15.04 14.06 -19.48
C TYR A 72 -14.78 12.89 -20.42
N GLN A 73 -13.52 12.64 -20.70
CA GLN A 73 -13.07 11.47 -21.45
C GLN A 73 -12.94 10.28 -20.50
N GLY A 74 -13.95 9.41 -20.48
CA GLY A 74 -14.06 8.33 -19.51
C GLY A 74 -12.85 7.39 -19.44
N GLY A 75 -12.13 7.18 -20.56
CA GLY A 75 -10.90 6.37 -20.56
C GLY A 75 -9.77 6.99 -19.72
N TRP A 76 -9.52 8.29 -19.89
CA TRP A 76 -8.52 9.03 -19.13
C TRP A 76 -8.90 9.15 -17.64
N ILE A 77 -10.17 9.45 -17.36
CA ILE A 77 -10.69 9.51 -15.99
C ILE A 77 -10.58 8.14 -15.30
N GLY A 78 -10.95 7.06 -15.99
CA GLY A 78 -10.81 5.70 -15.47
C GLY A 78 -9.37 5.33 -15.18
N ALA A 79 -8.44 5.65 -16.09
CA ALA A 79 -7.01 5.44 -15.89
C ALA A 79 -6.47 6.24 -14.69
N SER A 80 -6.86 7.51 -14.56
CA SER A 80 -6.52 8.35 -13.41
C SER A 80 -6.94 7.71 -12.08
N VAL A 81 -8.18 7.24 -11.99
CA VAL A 81 -8.71 6.59 -10.77
C VAL A 81 -7.97 5.30 -10.45
N ALA A 82 -7.66 4.48 -11.46
CA ALA A 82 -6.89 3.25 -11.28
C ALA A 82 -5.48 3.54 -10.75
N VAL A 83 -4.78 4.51 -11.34
CA VAL A 83 -3.44 4.94 -10.90
C VAL A 83 -3.47 5.52 -9.48
N ALA A 84 -4.46 6.37 -9.17
CA ALA A 84 -4.63 6.92 -7.82
C ALA A 84 -4.87 5.83 -6.77
N THR A 85 -5.62 4.78 -7.13
CA THR A 85 -5.86 3.63 -6.25
C THR A 85 -4.58 2.84 -5.97
N LEU A 86 -3.76 2.61 -6.99
CA LEU A 86 -2.44 1.98 -6.82
C LEU A 86 -1.52 2.82 -5.93
N ALA A 87 -1.52 4.14 -6.11
CA ALA A 87 -0.77 5.06 -5.26
C ALA A 87 -1.19 4.93 -3.79
N LEU A 88 -2.50 4.87 -3.52
CA LEU A 88 -3.04 4.70 -2.17
C LEU A 88 -2.57 3.38 -1.52
N ILE A 89 -2.56 2.28 -2.27
CA ILE A 89 -2.07 0.99 -1.78
C ILE A 89 -0.59 1.10 -1.37
N LEU A 90 0.26 1.73 -2.19
CA LEU A 90 1.67 1.93 -1.83
C LEU A 90 1.85 2.80 -0.59
N VAL A 91 1.04 3.85 -0.43
CA VAL A 91 1.07 4.69 0.79
C VAL A 91 0.72 3.87 2.03
N LEU A 92 -0.29 2.99 1.95
CA LEU A 92 -0.66 2.12 3.05
C LEU A 92 0.45 1.13 3.41
N ASP A 93 1.16 0.59 2.41
CA ASP A 93 2.29 -0.29 2.68
C ASP A 93 3.48 0.46 3.29
N ALA A 94 3.84 1.63 2.75
CA ALA A 94 4.88 2.47 3.33
C ALA A 94 4.56 2.86 4.79
N LEU A 95 3.29 3.17 5.10
CA LEU A 95 2.85 3.43 6.47
C LEU A 95 3.01 2.20 7.37
N ARG A 96 2.64 1.00 6.89
CA ARG A 96 2.88 -0.25 7.61
C ARG A 96 4.37 -0.45 7.89
N GLN A 97 5.23 -0.23 6.90
CA GLN A 97 6.69 -0.36 7.06
C GLN A 97 7.22 0.64 8.09
N LEU A 98 6.73 1.88 8.08
CA LEU A 98 7.09 2.91 9.06
C LEU A 98 6.68 2.53 10.48
N ILE A 99 5.43 2.07 10.68
CA ILE A 99 4.93 1.63 11.99
C ILE A 99 5.78 0.48 12.52
N LEU A 100 6.11 -0.51 11.67
CA LEU A 100 6.97 -1.63 12.06
C LEU A 100 8.37 -1.17 12.44
N ALA A 101 8.97 -0.22 11.70
CA ALA A 101 10.30 0.31 11.97
C ALA A 101 10.36 1.13 13.27
N VAL A 102 9.31 1.90 13.58
CA VAL A 102 9.20 2.65 14.84
C VAL A 102 9.01 1.68 16.01
N ARG A 103 8.14 0.68 15.88
CA ARG A 103 7.89 -0.29 16.95
C ARG A 103 9.10 -1.17 17.23
N SER A 104 9.88 -1.54 16.21
CA SER A 104 11.12 -2.31 16.42
C SER A 104 12.21 -1.52 17.15
N ARG A 105 12.15 -0.18 17.18
CA ARG A 105 13.12 0.67 17.88
C ARG A 105 12.83 0.81 19.39
N SER A 106 11.63 0.45 19.86
CA SER A 106 11.19 0.68 21.25
C SER A 106 11.51 -0.48 22.21
N LYS A 107 12.43 -1.37 21.85
CA LYS A 107 12.85 -2.50 22.68
C LYS A 107 14.37 -2.55 22.73
#